data_AF-A0A929PHL5-F1
#
_entry.id   AF-A0A929PHL5-F1
#
_cell.length_a   1.000
_cell.length_b   1.000
_cell.length_c   1.000
_cell.angle_alpha   90.00
_cell.angle_beta   90.00
_cell.angle_gamma   90.00
#
_symmetry.space_group_name_H-M   'P 1'
#
loop_
_entity.id
_entity.type
_entity.pdbx_description
1 polymer ?
#
loop_
_entity_poly.entity_id
_entity_poly.type
_entity_poly.pdbx_seq_one_letter_code
_entity_poly.pdbx_strand_id
1 'polypeptide(L)'
;MRTIEFWGTAGTTIAEASTDTAQDLDTGTVLAFKNSDGKLITALFITCTDHPIRYAFGATPVESALGHLLPKDQTPVLILGAANIRAFRYISATAGNHAAITFTPLYGDSSV
;
A
#
# COMPACT_ATOMS: atom_id res chain seq x y z
N MET A 1 -7.38 -11.49 -21.84
CA MET A 1 -7.44 -10.47 -20.77
C MET A 1 -8.51 -10.92 -19.79
N ARG A 2 -8.17 -11.18 -18.52
CA ARG A 2 -9.17 -11.48 -17.48
C ARG A 2 -9.47 -10.18 -16.75
N THR A 3 -10.71 -9.73 -16.80
CA THR A 3 -11.18 -8.63 -15.95
C THR A 3 -11.34 -9.18 -14.55
N ILE A 4 -10.67 -8.57 -13.59
CA ILE A 4 -10.91 -8.82 -12.16
C ILE A 4 -11.82 -7.68 -11.71
N GLU A 5 -13.08 -8.00 -11.42
CA GLU A 5 -14.03 -7.04 -10.87
C GLU A 5 -13.94 -7.06 -9.34
N PHE A 6 -13.77 -5.89 -8.75
CA PHE A 6 -13.78 -5.71 -7.30
C PHE A 6 -15.08 -5.05 -6.89
N TRP A 7 -15.83 -5.73 -6.02
CA TRP A 7 -17.02 -5.21 -5.38
C TRP A 7 -16.63 -4.69 -3.99
N GLY A 8 -16.72 -3.38 -3.78
CA GLY A 8 -16.33 -2.76 -2.51
C GLY A 8 -16.43 -1.25 -2.54
N THR A 9 -16.37 -0.63 -1.37
CA THR A 9 -16.35 0.83 -1.22
C THR A 9 -14.92 1.30 -1.04
N ALA A 10 -14.49 2.26 -1.85
CA ALA A 10 -13.21 2.92 -1.66
C ALA A 10 -13.23 3.74 -0.37
N GLY A 11 -12.21 3.54 0.47
CA GLY A 11 -11.98 4.37 1.64
C GLY A 11 -11.31 5.69 1.28
N THR A 12 -11.11 6.52 2.32
CA THR A 12 -10.31 7.74 2.20
C THR A 12 -8.89 7.42 1.78
N THR A 13 -8.43 8.05 0.70
CA THR A 13 -7.03 7.99 0.27
C THR A 13 -6.16 8.75 1.26
N ILE A 14 -5.05 8.14 1.65
CA ILE A 14 -4.07 8.71 2.56
C ILE A 14 -2.79 8.95 1.78
N ALA A 15 -2.16 10.11 1.99
CA ALA A 15 -0.87 10.44 1.43
C ALA A 15 0.20 10.40 2.53
N GLU A 16 1.30 9.72 2.26
CA GLU A 16 2.47 9.63 3.14
C GLU A 16 3.75 9.85 2.33
N ALA A 17 4.85 10.13 3.02
CA ALA A 17 6.17 10.18 2.42
C ALA A 17 6.98 8.93 2.81
N SER A 18 7.70 8.36 1.84
CA SER A 18 8.72 7.37 2.14
C SER A 18 9.89 7.99 2.87
N THR A 19 10.67 7.15 3.54
CA THR A 19 11.93 7.52 4.18
C THR A 19 13.02 6.54 3.77
N ASP A 20 14.25 6.83 4.20
CA ASP A 20 15.41 5.94 4.05
C ASP A 20 15.42 4.81 5.10
N THR A 21 14.31 4.63 5.83
CA THR A 21 14.10 3.52 6.75
C THR A 21 12.84 2.77 6.34
N ALA A 22 12.87 1.45 6.46
CA ALA A 22 11.70 0.65 6.16
C ALA A 22 10.54 1.01 7.09
N GLN A 23 9.41 1.33 6.48
CA GLN A 23 8.15 1.70 7.12
C GLN A 23 7.15 0.56 6.94
N ASP A 24 6.42 0.26 8.01
CA ASP A 24 5.17 -0.47 7.93
C ASP A 24 4.04 0.51 7.55
N LEU A 25 2.86 0.01 7.19
CA LEU A 25 1.67 0.87 7.17
C LEU A 25 1.42 1.37 8.59
N ASP A 26 1.54 2.68 8.83
CA ASP A 26 1.53 3.21 10.19
C ASP A 26 0.21 2.92 10.91
N THR A 27 0.37 2.50 12.16
CA THR A 27 -0.59 2.33 13.26
C THR A 27 -1.87 3.15 13.20
N GLY A 28 -1.71 4.41 12.80
CA GLY A 28 -2.70 5.47 13.01
C GLY A 28 -3.37 6.01 11.75
N THR A 29 -2.74 5.92 10.57
CA THR A 29 -3.25 6.54 9.34
C THR A 29 -3.98 5.55 8.44
N VAL A 30 -3.37 4.40 8.12
CA VAL A 30 -3.98 3.36 7.25
C VAL A 30 -4.80 2.32 8.05
N LEU A 31 -4.81 2.44 9.39
CA LEU A 31 -4.88 1.27 10.26
C LEU A 31 -6.06 1.09 11.18
N ALA A 32 -7.22 1.65 10.84
CA ALA A 32 -8.42 1.06 11.42
C ALA A 32 -8.57 -0.42 10.97
N PHE A 33 -7.90 -0.85 9.87
CA PHE A 33 -8.14 -2.13 9.17
C PHE A 33 -9.61 -2.39 8.87
N LYS A 34 -10.46 -1.41 9.17
CA LYS A 34 -11.91 -1.42 9.29
C LYS A 34 -12.38 -0.01 8.98
N ASN A 35 -13.45 0.15 8.22
CA ASN A 35 -14.08 1.46 8.08
C ASN A 35 -14.94 1.80 9.31
N SER A 36 -15.62 2.96 9.30
CA SER A 36 -16.58 3.37 10.33
C SER A 36 -17.69 2.35 10.61
N ASP A 37 -18.00 1.50 9.62
CA ASP A 37 -19.04 0.48 9.69
C ASP A 37 -18.47 -0.88 10.14
N GLY A 38 -17.19 -0.94 10.50
CA GLY A 38 -16.50 -2.15 10.95
C GLY A 38 -16.06 -3.12 9.84
N LYS A 39 -16.27 -2.78 8.56
CA LYS A 39 -15.90 -3.60 7.39
C LYS A 39 -14.39 -3.65 7.25
N LEU A 40 -13.81 -4.84 7.17
CA LEU A 40 -12.36 -5.02 7.02
C LEU A 40 -11.86 -4.56 5.63
N ILE A 41 -10.62 -4.07 5.57
CA ILE A 41 -9.92 -3.82 4.29
C ILE A 41 -9.72 -5.16 3.58
N THR A 42 -10.17 -5.24 2.33
CA THR A 42 -10.02 -6.41 1.46
C THR A 42 -8.89 -6.25 0.45
N ALA A 43 -8.62 -5.02 0.03
CA ALA A 43 -7.53 -4.69 -0.87
C ALA A 43 -6.97 -3.29 -0.61
N LEU A 44 -5.74 -3.03 -1.07
CA LEU A 44 -5.08 -1.73 -0.96
C LEU A 44 -4.46 -1.36 -2.31
N PHE A 45 -4.84 -0.22 -2.87
CA PHE A 45 -4.13 0.39 -3.99
C PHE A 45 -3.00 1.27 -3.47
N ILE A 46 -1.84 1.15 -4.10
CA ILE A 46 -0.66 1.93 -3.80
C ILE A 46 -0.14 2.58 -5.07
N THR A 47 0.05 3.90 -5.03
CA THR A 47 0.69 4.67 -6.09
C THR A 47 1.81 5.52 -5.54
N CYS A 48 2.76 5.83 -6.42
CA CYS A 48 3.97 6.58 -6.09
C CYS A 48 4.19 7.65 -7.15
N THR A 49 4.21 8.93 -6.77
CA THR A 49 4.18 10.04 -7.74
C THR A 49 5.49 10.80 -7.89
N ASP A 50 6.37 10.75 -6.89
CA ASP A 50 7.60 11.57 -6.91
C ASP A 50 8.84 10.75 -7.25
N HIS A 51 9.14 9.75 -6.44
CA HIS A 51 10.30 8.88 -6.54
C HIS A 51 9.88 7.41 -6.42
N PRO A 52 10.68 6.45 -6.91
CA PRO A 52 10.35 5.03 -6.74
C PRO A 52 10.53 4.57 -5.29
N ILE A 53 9.75 3.57 -4.89
CA ILE A 53 9.90 2.89 -3.60
C ILE A 53 10.20 1.41 -3.82
N ARG A 54 10.79 0.77 -2.81
CA ARG A 54 10.82 -0.68 -2.71
C ARG A 54 9.83 -1.15 -1.67
N TYR A 55 9.18 -2.27 -1.96
CA TYR A 55 8.26 -2.89 -1.03
C TYR A 55 8.44 -4.41 -0.93
N ALA A 56 8.07 -4.96 0.21
CA ALA A 56 8.11 -6.40 0.46
C ALA A 56 6.95 -6.81 1.38
N PHE A 57 6.67 -8.11 1.41
CA PHE A 57 5.66 -8.71 2.27
C PHE A 57 6.35 -9.63 3.29
N GLY A 58 6.23 -9.33 4.58
CA GLY A 58 6.78 -10.16 5.66
C GLY A 58 8.30 -10.11 5.79
N ALA A 59 8.97 -9.26 5.02
CA ALA A 59 10.40 -9.02 5.09
C ALA A 59 10.67 -7.51 5.08
N THR A 60 11.84 -7.10 5.57
CA THR A 60 12.26 -5.69 5.56
C THR A 60 12.93 -5.37 4.22
N PRO A 61 12.34 -4.53 3.35
CA PRO A 61 12.96 -4.15 2.08
C PRO A 61 14.23 -3.33 2.33
N VAL A 62 15.14 -3.35 1.35
CA VAL A 62 16.42 -2.64 1.39
C VAL A 62 16.57 -1.87 0.08
N GLU A 63 17.01 -0.62 0.16
CA GLU A 63 17.04 0.36 -0.94
C GLU A 63 17.62 -0.16 -2.27
N SER A 64 18.59 -1.09 -2.24
CA SER A 64 19.32 -1.52 -3.44
C SER A 64 19.27 -3.02 -3.76
N ALA A 65 18.64 -3.86 -2.93
CA ALA A 65 18.73 -5.32 -3.09
C ALA A 65 17.41 -6.07 -2.87
N LEU A 66 16.70 -5.80 -1.77
CA LEU A 66 15.56 -6.62 -1.32
C LEU A 66 14.24 -5.88 -1.51
N GLY A 67 13.29 -6.55 -2.14
CA GLY A 67 11.93 -6.05 -2.38
C GLY A 67 11.63 -5.77 -3.84
N HIS A 68 10.33 -5.69 -4.14
CA HIS A 68 9.80 -5.30 -5.44
C HIS A 68 9.91 -3.78 -5.60
N LEU A 69 10.26 -3.33 -6.81
CA LEU A 69 10.29 -1.91 -7.14
C LEU A 69 8.89 -1.46 -7.56
N LEU A 70 8.37 -0.40 -6.95
CA LEU A 70 7.23 0.36 -7.44
C LEU A 70 7.75 1.65 -8.09
N PRO A 71 7.77 1.74 -9.43
CA PRO A 71 8.27 2.93 -10.09
C PRO A 71 7.33 4.13 -9.93
N LYS A 72 7.90 5.33 -10.03
CA LYS A 72 7.16 6.59 -10.13
C LYS A 72 6.16 6.56 -11.30
N ASP A 73 4.97 7.11 -11.09
CA ASP A 73 3.91 7.32 -12.09
C ASP A 73 3.44 6.07 -12.84
N GLN A 74 3.70 4.88 -12.28
CA GLN A 74 3.21 3.63 -12.84
C GLN A 74 1.83 3.26 -12.32
N THR A 75 1.22 2.28 -13.00
CA THR A 75 -0.05 1.68 -12.62
C THR A 75 -0.05 1.32 -11.13
N PRO A 76 -1.13 1.63 -10.40
CA PRO A 76 -1.26 1.29 -9.00
C PRO A 76 -0.93 -0.19 -8.74
N VAL A 77 -0.15 -0.46 -7.70
CA VAL A 77 -0.01 -1.82 -7.18
C VAL A 77 -1.25 -2.13 -6.36
N LEU A 78 -1.89 -3.25 -6.68
CA LEU A 78 -3.00 -3.77 -5.91
C LEU A 78 -2.50 -4.89 -4.99
N ILE A 79 -2.65 -4.68 -3.69
CA ILE A 79 -2.39 -5.71 -2.68
C ILE A 79 -3.73 -6.32 -2.25
N LEU A 80 -3.81 -7.63 -2.30
CA LEU A 80 -5.01 -8.38 -1.94
C LEU A 80 -4.86 -9.10 -0.62
N GLY A 81 -5.91 -9.03 0.20
CA GLY A 81 -6.03 -9.76 1.45
C GLY A 81 -5.37 -9.07 2.63
N ALA A 82 -6.07 -9.07 3.76
CA ALA A 82 -5.64 -8.39 4.98
C ALA A 82 -4.26 -8.86 5.50
N ALA A 83 -3.89 -10.13 5.29
CA ALA A 83 -2.59 -10.65 5.70
C ALA A 83 -1.43 -9.98 4.94
N ASN A 84 -1.55 -9.84 3.61
CA ASN A 84 -0.53 -9.19 2.80
C ASN A 84 -0.45 -7.70 3.09
N ILE A 85 -1.60 -7.05 3.32
CA ILE A 85 -1.66 -5.64 3.72
C ILE A 85 -0.95 -5.44 5.06
N ARG A 86 -1.19 -6.32 6.05
CA ARG A 86 -0.49 -6.29 7.36
C ARG A 86 1.01 -6.54 7.25
N ALA A 87 1.42 -7.36 6.29
CA ALA A 87 2.81 -7.72 6.09
C ALA A 87 3.56 -6.73 5.16
N PHE A 88 2.85 -5.75 4.59
CA PHE A 88 3.41 -4.80 3.64
C PHE A 88 4.37 -3.84 4.34
N ARG A 89 5.58 -3.78 3.81
CA ARG A 89 6.63 -2.84 4.21
C ARG A 89 7.16 -2.12 3.00
N TYR A 90 7.55 -0.86 3.17
CA TYR A 90 8.09 -0.05 2.09
C TYR A 90 9.26 0.83 2.55
N ILE A 91 10.12 1.23 1.63
CA ILE A 91 11.26 2.13 1.84
C ILE A 91 11.49 2.93 0.56
N SER A 92 12.13 4.09 0.65
CA SER A 92 12.68 4.76 -0.52
C SER A 92 13.58 3.79 -1.32
N ALA A 93 13.46 3.80 -2.66
CA ALA A 93 14.38 3.02 -3.50
C ALA A 93 15.74 3.71 -3.66
N THR A 94 15.92 4.92 -3.15
CA THR A 94 17.18 5.67 -3.22
C THR A 94 17.31 6.58 -1.99
N ALA A 95 18.40 6.42 -1.24
CA ALA A 95 18.70 7.27 -0.08
C ALA A 95 18.55 8.76 -0.40
N GLY A 96 17.88 9.49 0.49
CA GLY A 96 17.62 10.92 0.41
C GLY A 96 16.52 11.34 -0.57
N ASN A 97 15.98 10.40 -1.35
CA ASN A 97 14.94 10.67 -2.35
C ASN A 97 13.59 10.13 -1.89
N HIS A 98 12.96 10.84 -0.95
CA HIS A 98 11.66 10.46 -0.41
C HIS A 98 10.55 10.56 -1.46
N ALA A 99 9.73 9.52 -1.56
CA ALA A 99 8.61 9.46 -2.47
C ALA A 99 7.30 9.87 -1.78
N ALA A 100 6.47 10.66 -2.45
CA ALA A 100 5.05 10.76 -2.09
C ALA A 100 4.33 9.48 -2.52
N ILE A 101 3.74 8.80 -1.53
CA ILE A 101 2.99 7.55 -1.68
C ILE A 101 1.54 7.83 -1.32
N THR A 102 0.61 7.28 -2.08
CA THR A 102 -0.81 7.30 -1.71
C THR A 102 -1.35 5.89 -1.53
N PHE A 103 -2.11 5.71 -0.46
CA PHE A 103 -2.75 4.47 -0.06
C PHE A 103 -4.27 4.63 -0.16
N THR A 104 -4.92 3.81 -1.00
CA THR A 104 -6.38 3.81 -1.13
C THR A 104 -6.93 2.43 -0.75
N PRO A 105 -7.48 2.28 0.47
CA PRO A 105 -8.05 1.01 0.89
C PRO A 105 -9.38 0.76 0.19
N LEU A 106 -9.65 -0.51 -0.11
CA LEU A 106 -10.97 -0.99 -0.51
C LEU A 106 -11.54 -1.84 0.63
N TYR A 107 -12.77 -1.55 1.01
CA TYR A 107 -13.50 -2.30 2.02
C TYR A 107 -14.49 -3.26 1.36
N GLY A 108 -14.57 -4.48 1.89
CA GLY A 108 -15.52 -5.49 1.39
C GLY A 108 -16.96 -5.02 1.51
N ASP A 109 -17.82 -5.40 0.57
CA ASP A 109 -19.25 -5.13 0.69
C ASP A 109 -19.94 -6.12 1.64
N SER A 110 -21.01 -5.68 2.32
CA SER A 110 -21.75 -6.50 3.31
C SER A 110 -22.78 -7.43 2.65
N SER A 111 -22.75 -7.59 1.33
CA SER A 111 -23.80 -8.27 0.57
C SER A 111 -23.33 -9.62 0.04
N VAL A 112 -23.24 -10.61 0.95
CA VAL A 112 -23.36 -12.04 0.58
C VAL A 112 -24.36 -12.70 1.51
#